data_AF-A0A7C6HXM2-F1
#
_entry.id   AF-A0A7C6HXM2-F1
#
_cell.length_a   1.000
_cell.length_b   1.000
_cell.length_c   1.000
_cell.angle_alpha   90.00
_cell.angle_beta   90.00
_cell.angle_gamma   90.00
#
_symmetry.space_group_name_H-M   'P 1'
#
loop_
_entity.id
_entity.type
_entity.pdbx_description
1 polymer ?
#
loop_
_entity_poly.entity_id
_entity_poly.type
_entity_poly.pdbx_seq_one_letter_code
_entity_poly.pdbx_strand_id
1 'polypeptide(L)'
;MKLDDFYILIGETIEYCQRIEYDLKMIYAYMEEGRFSDNLKKVELLPLGEVIYLIREKDQEREKALFQKADYDLLFTITKRRNHIVHQCFKNYNYALTQEEQERKFEIEYNNLEAFHGRLTTLWKAIENVRFNFLNKSL
;
A
#
# COMPACT_ATOMS: atom_id res chain seq x y z
N MET A 1 7.04 5.60 -25.49
CA MET A 1 6.54 5.85 -24.13
C MET A 1 7.37 6.95 -23.51
N LYS A 2 6.78 7.97 -22.89
CA LYS A 2 7.57 9.10 -22.39
C LYS A 2 7.96 8.86 -20.93
N LEU A 3 9.18 9.25 -20.59
CA LEU A 3 9.70 9.19 -19.22
C LEU A 3 8.84 10.02 -18.25
N ASP A 4 8.20 11.09 -18.73
CA ASP A 4 7.27 11.91 -17.95
C ASP A 4 6.04 11.12 -17.49
N ASP A 5 5.46 10.28 -18.37
CA ASP A 5 4.32 9.43 -18.05
C ASP A 5 4.69 8.45 -16.92
N PHE A 6 5.92 7.93 -16.96
CA PHE A 6 6.44 7.04 -15.92
C PHE A 6 6.57 7.74 -14.57
N TYR A 7 7.07 8.98 -14.52
CA TYR A 7 7.17 9.74 -13.28
C TYR A 7 5.80 10.08 -12.69
N ILE A 8 4.84 10.49 -13.52
CA ILE A 8 3.45 10.73 -13.10
C ILE A 8 2.87 9.45 -12.50
N LEU A 9 3.03 8.33 -13.21
CA LEU A 9 2.51 7.03 -12.78
C LEU A 9 3.13 6.57 -11.44
N ILE A 10 4.42 6.81 -11.21
CA ILE A 10 5.05 6.57 -9.90
C ILE A 10 4.40 7.44 -8.83
N GLY A 11 4.25 8.75 -9.09
CA GLY A 11 3.66 9.69 -8.13
C GLY A 11 2.28 9.26 -7.67
N GLU A 12 1.38 8.98 -8.61
CA GLU A 12 0.01 8.53 -8.30
C GLU A 12 0.00 7.17 -7.59
N THR A 13 0.86 6.24 -8.01
CA THR A 13 0.97 4.91 -7.38
C THR A 13 1.41 5.01 -5.92
N ILE A 14 2.39 5.88 -5.63
CA ILE A 14 2.85 6.13 -4.27
C ILE A 14 1.78 6.84 -3.45
N GLU A 15 1.07 7.82 -4.02
CA GLU A 15 -0.07 8.47 -3.37
C GLU A 15 -1.12 7.43 -2.93
N TYR A 16 -1.53 6.53 -3.83
CA TYR A 16 -2.51 5.49 -3.49
C TYR A 16 -2.01 4.55 -2.40
N CYS A 17 -0.72 4.21 -2.39
CA CYS A 17 -0.12 3.40 -1.33
C CYS A 17 -0.12 4.13 0.02
N GLN A 18 0.17 5.44 0.03
CA GLN A 18 0.15 6.27 1.24
C GLN A 18 -1.26 6.39 1.82
N ARG A 19 -2.28 6.54 0.95
CA ARG A 19 -3.69 6.54 1.37
C ARG A 19 -4.09 5.23 2.03
N ILE A 20 -3.77 4.10 1.39
CA ILE A 20 -4.00 2.76 1.97
C ILE A 20 -3.30 2.62 3.32
N GLU A 21 -2.03 3.06 3.42
CA GLU A 21 -1.27 2.97 4.66
C GLU A 21 -1.89 3.79 5.78
N TYR A 22 -2.28 5.03 5.50
CA TYR A 22 -2.90 5.89 6.48
C TYR A 22 -4.27 5.36 6.93
N ASP A 23 -5.06 4.81 6.01
CA ASP A 23 -6.36 4.20 6.33
C ASP A 23 -6.22 2.98 7.23
N LEU A 24 -5.24 2.13 6.97
CA LEU A 24 -4.95 0.97 7.82
C LEU A 24 -4.44 1.41 9.20
N LYS A 25 -3.58 2.44 9.28
CA LYS A 25 -3.13 3.00 10.57
C LYS A 25 -4.32 3.52 11.39
N MET A 26 -5.28 4.19 10.75
CA MET A 26 -6.51 4.61 11.42
C MET A 26 -7.35 3.42 11.87
N ILE A 27 -7.56 2.41 11.02
CA ILE A 27 -8.30 1.20 11.38
C ILE A 27 -7.69 0.55 12.63
N TYR A 28 -6.37 0.35 12.66
CA TYR A 28 -5.69 -0.19 13.84
C TYR A 28 -5.91 0.67 15.09
N ALA A 29 -5.75 1.99 14.96
CA ALA A 29 -5.90 2.91 16.09
C ALA A 29 -7.31 2.89 16.70
N TYR A 30 -8.34 2.57 15.90
CA TYR A 30 -9.72 2.34 16.36
C TYR A 30 -9.96 0.94 16.93
N MET A 31 -9.22 -0.07 16.48
CA MET A 31 -9.31 -1.43 17.04
C MET A 31 -8.71 -1.51 18.44
N GLU A 32 -7.71 -0.68 18.73
CA GLU A 32 -7.01 -0.69 20.00
C GLU A 32 -7.77 0.08 21.08
N GLU A 33 -7.81 -0.46 22.29
CA GLU A 33 -8.45 0.20 23.44
C GLU A 33 -7.73 1.51 23.83
N GLY A 34 -8.48 2.43 24.44
CA GLY A 34 -7.98 3.73 24.88
C GLY A 34 -8.24 4.86 23.88
N ARG A 35 -7.43 5.92 23.96
CA ARG A 35 -7.62 7.12 23.13
C ARG A 35 -7.07 6.90 21.72
N PHE A 36 -7.91 7.10 20.71
CA PHE A 36 -7.54 7.01 19.30
C PHE A 36 -6.25 7.78 18.95
N SER A 37 -6.10 9.01 19.46
CA SER A 37 -4.90 9.83 19.20
C SER A 37 -3.62 9.20 19.72
N ASP A 38 -3.70 8.50 20.85
CA ASP A 38 -2.55 7.84 21.48
C ASP A 38 -2.23 6.56 20.70
N ASN A 39 -3.24 5.82 20.26
CA ASN A 39 -3.08 4.62 19.45
C ASN A 39 -2.55 4.91 18.03
N LEU A 40 -2.99 6.00 17.41
CA LEU A 40 -2.48 6.42 16.10
C LEU A 40 -0.99 6.77 16.17
N LYS A 41 -0.55 7.48 17.22
CA LYS A 41 0.87 7.79 17.45
C LYS A 41 1.74 6.54 17.60
N LYS A 42 1.22 5.45 18.18
CA LYS A 42 1.96 4.18 18.30
C LYS A 42 2.31 3.58 16.94
N VAL A 43 1.46 3.78 15.93
CA VAL A 43 1.62 3.17 14.61
C VAL A 43 2.05 4.14 13.51
N GLU A 44 2.11 5.44 13.80
CA GLU A 44 2.42 6.49 12.84
C GLU A 44 3.73 6.25 12.08
N LEU A 45 4.78 5.82 12.78
CA LEU A 45 6.10 5.55 12.21
C LEU A 45 6.30 4.10 11.76
N LEU A 46 5.31 3.22 11.97
CA LEU A 46 5.46 1.82 11.61
C LEU A 46 5.35 1.63 10.09
N PRO A 47 6.16 0.74 9.50
CA PRO A 47 5.99 0.32 8.12
C PRO A 47 4.63 -0.34 7.90
N LEU A 48 4.06 -0.16 6.70
CA LEU A 48 2.77 -0.75 6.32
C LEU A 48 2.68 -2.26 6.61
N GLY A 49 3.77 -3.02 6.36
CA GLY A 49 3.78 -4.46 6.64
C GLY A 49 3.53 -4.80 8.11
N GLU A 50 4.08 -4.00 9.03
CA GLU A 50 3.88 -4.18 10.47
C GLU A 50 2.46 -3.78 10.87
N VAL A 51 1.93 -2.69 10.32
CA VAL A 51 0.55 -2.27 10.55
C VAL A 51 -0.44 -3.34 10.09
N ILE A 52 -0.24 -3.93 8.91
CA ILE A 52 -1.08 -5.02 8.39
C ILE A 52 -1.04 -6.23 9.33
N TYR A 53 0.15 -6.58 9.85
CA TYR A 53 0.28 -7.69 10.80
C TYR A 53 -0.49 -7.41 12.09
N LEU A 54 -0.34 -6.21 12.67
CA LEU A 54 -1.05 -5.81 13.88
C LEU A 54 -2.57 -5.83 13.71
N ILE A 55 -3.09 -5.33 12.58
CA ILE A 55 -4.52 -5.41 12.26
C ILE A 55 -4.95 -6.87 12.18
N ARG A 56 -4.19 -7.72 11.47
CA ARG A 56 -4.52 -9.13 11.28
C ARG A 56 -4.60 -9.90 12.59
N GLU A 57 -3.72 -9.63 13.55
CA GLU A 57 -3.76 -10.27 14.87
C GLU A 57 -5.03 -9.86 15.62
N LYS A 58 -5.32 -8.55 15.66
CA LYS A 58 -6.52 -8.02 16.32
C LYS A 58 -7.81 -8.47 15.65
N ASP A 59 -7.83 -8.59 14.33
CA ASP A 59 -9.02 -8.95 13.56
C ASP A 59 -9.43 -10.41 13.78
N GLN A 60 -8.49 -11.29 14.12
CA GLN A 60 -8.75 -12.70 14.49
C GLN A 60 -9.44 -12.83 15.85
N GLU A 61 -9.27 -11.85 16.75
CA GLU A 61 -9.91 -11.82 18.05
C GLU A 61 -11.38 -11.33 17.99
N ARG A 62 -11.82 -10.84 16.82
CA ARG A 62 -13.16 -10.26 16.64
C ARG A 62 -14.20 -11.31 16.29
N GLU A 63 -15.42 -11.13 16.80
CA GLU A 63 -16.59 -11.92 16.40
C GLU A 63 -16.89 -11.80 14.89
N LYS A 64 -16.62 -10.62 14.32
CA LYS A 64 -16.76 -10.34 12.89
C LYS A 64 -15.50 -9.69 12.36
N ALA A 65 -14.76 -10.45 11.56
CA ALA A 65 -13.57 -9.98 10.86
C ALA A 65 -13.90 -8.83 9.89
N LEU A 66 -13.01 -7.83 9.84
CA LEU A 66 -13.03 -6.76 8.85
C LEU A 66 -12.53 -7.24 7.50
N PHE A 67 -11.50 -8.09 7.50
CA PHE A 67 -10.81 -8.55 6.31
C PHE A 67 -10.77 -10.07 6.25
N GLN A 68 -10.81 -10.62 5.04
CA GLN A 68 -10.55 -12.03 4.79
C GLN A 68 -9.05 -12.27 4.64
N LYS A 69 -8.63 -13.54 4.76
CA LYS A 69 -7.23 -13.94 4.54
C LYS A 69 -6.66 -13.44 3.21
N ALA A 70 -7.45 -13.55 2.13
CA ALA A 70 -7.06 -13.11 0.80
C ALA A 70 -6.80 -11.59 0.73
N ASP A 71 -7.51 -10.79 1.52
CA ASP A 71 -7.31 -9.34 1.59
C ASP A 71 -5.95 -9.02 2.23
N TYR A 72 -5.58 -9.72 3.30
CA TYR A 72 -4.27 -9.58 3.92
C TYR A 72 -3.13 -10.00 2.96
N ASP A 73 -3.30 -11.11 2.24
CA ASP A 73 -2.32 -11.57 1.25
C ASP A 73 -2.12 -10.53 0.13
N LEU A 74 -3.20 -9.86 -0.29
CA LEU A 74 -3.16 -8.73 -1.23
C LEU A 74 -2.42 -7.53 -0.64
N LEU A 75 -2.73 -7.13 0.60
CA LEU A 75 -2.09 -6.00 1.28
C LEU A 75 -0.57 -6.21 1.48
N PHE A 76 -0.15 -7.43 1.83
CA PHE A 76 1.28 -7.78 1.89
C PHE A 76 1.94 -7.74 0.51
N THR A 77 1.24 -8.18 -0.54
CA THR A 77 1.73 -8.09 -1.92
C THR A 77 1.97 -6.63 -2.34
N ILE A 78 1.05 -5.74 -1.99
CA ILE A 78 1.18 -4.29 -2.25
C ILE A 78 2.35 -3.70 -1.49
N THR A 79 2.55 -4.09 -0.24
CA THR A 79 3.70 -3.65 0.56
C THR A 79 5.02 -4.00 -0.14
N LYS A 80 5.16 -5.25 -0.62
CA LYS A 80 6.35 -5.69 -1.36
C LYS A 80 6.55 -4.90 -2.65
N ARG A 81 5.47 -4.65 -3.40
CA ARG A 81 5.52 -3.89 -4.66
C ARG A 81 5.86 -2.42 -4.44
N ARG A 82 5.27 -1.75 -3.46
CA ARG A 82 5.64 -0.39 -3.07
C ARG A 82 7.10 -0.29 -2.69
N ASN A 83 7.62 -1.24 -1.89
CA ASN A 83 9.02 -1.27 -1.51
C ASN A 83 9.95 -1.44 -2.73
N HIS A 84 9.58 -2.27 -3.70
CA HIS A 84 10.30 -2.36 -4.98
C HIS A 84 10.32 -1.03 -5.72
N ILE A 85 9.18 -0.36 -5.84
CA ILE A 85 9.06 0.92 -6.56
C ILE A 85 9.99 1.96 -5.95
N VAL A 86 9.95 2.15 -4.63
CA VAL A 86 10.72 3.20 -3.96
C VAL A 86 12.21 2.88 -3.83
N HIS A 87 12.62 1.60 -3.86
CA HIS A 87 14.01 1.23 -3.60
C HIS A 87 14.78 0.71 -4.82
N GLN A 88 14.10 0.15 -5.82
CA GLN A 88 14.74 -0.61 -6.92
C GLN A 88 14.34 -0.14 -8.32
N CYS A 89 13.14 0.39 -8.52
CA CYS A 89 12.60 0.66 -9.86
C CYS A 89 13.53 1.46 -10.77
N PHE A 90 14.09 2.58 -10.27
CA PHE A 90 15.07 3.37 -11.02
C PHE A 90 16.43 2.69 -11.18
N LYS A 91 16.87 1.93 -10.16
CA LYS A 91 18.16 1.24 -10.19
C LYS A 91 18.19 0.14 -11.25
N ASN A 92 17.04 -0.50 -11.49
CA ASN A 92 16.97 -1.63 -12.38
C ASN A 92 17.35 -1.28 -13.82
N TYR A 93 17.02 -0.09 -14.31
CA TYR A 93 17.36 0.31 -15.68
C TYR A 93 18.51 1.33 -15.76
N ASN A 94 18.68 2.25 -14.81
CA ASN A 94 19.69 3.32 -14.92
C ASN A 94 21.15 2.83 -14.87
N TYR A 95 21.39 1.64 -14.35
CA TYR A 95 22.73 1.04 -14.26
C TYR A 95 22.96 -0.06 -15.31
N ALA A 96 22.13 -0.12 -16.35
CA ALA A 96 22.39 -1.01 -17.49
C ALA A 96 23.66 -0.60 -18.23
N LEU A 97 24.37 -1.59 -18.80
CA LEU A 97 25.68 -1.36 -19.45
C LEU A 97 25.53 -0.83 -20.88
N THR A 98 24.38 -1.08 -21.50
CA THR A 98 24.08 -0.66 -22.88
C THR A 98 22.73 0.05 -22.92
N GLN A 99 22.55 0.91 -23.93
CA GLN A 99 21.29 1.59 -24.16
C GLN A 99 20.15 0.60 -24.44
N GLU A 100 20.40 -0.44 -25.24
CA GLU A 100 19.42 -1.49 -25.53
C GLU A 100 18.95 -2.21 -24.25
N GLU A 101 19.88 -2.52 -23.35
CA GLU A 101 19.54 -3.14 -22.07
C GLU A 101 18.76 -2.17 -21.16
N GLN A 102 19.15 -0.90 -21.15
CA GLN A 102 18.45 0.15 -20.42
C GLN A 102 16.99 0.27 -20.87
N GLU A 103 16.75 0.38 -22.18
CA GLU A 103 15.42 0.51 -22.78
C GLU A 103 14.56 -0.71 -22.44
N ARG A 104 15.09 -1.92 -22.63
CA ARG A 104 14.37 -3.16 -22.30
C ARG A 104 14.00 -3.25 -20.82
N LYS A 105 14.91 -2.89 -19.91
CA LYS A 105 14.64 -2.92 -18.46
C LYS A 105 13.66 -1.82 -18.05
N PHE A 106 13.74 -0.66 -18.67
CA PHE A 106 12.78 0.42 -18.47
C PHE A 106 11.36 -0.02 -18.86
N GLU A 107 11.18 -0.65 -20.02
CA GLU A 107 9.88 -1.16 -20.45
C GLU A 107 9.31 -2.20 -19.47
N ILE A 108 10.16 -3.09 -18.94
CA ILE A 108 9.74 -4.05 -17.91
C ILE A 108 9.26 -3.33 -16.64
N GLU A 109 10.01 -2.35 -16.14
CA GLU A 109 9.62 -1.58 -14.95
C GLU A 109 8.34 -0.79 -15.18
N TYR A 110 8.18 -0.15 -16.35
CA TYR A 110 6.97 0.57 -16.71
C TYR A 110 5.76 -0.35 -16.74
N ASN A 111 5.82 -1.47 -17.47
CA ASN A 111 4.69 -2.39 -17.61
C ASN A 111 4.28 -2.98 -16.25
N ASN A 112 5.26 -3.29 -15.39
CA ASN A 112 5.00 -3.74 -14.03
C ASN A 112 4.35 -2.66 -13.17
N LEU A 113 4.79 -1.41 -13.30
CA LEU A 113 4.22 -0.27 -12.59
C LEU A 113 2.80 0.01 -13.06
N GLU A 114 2.53 0.03 -14.37
CA GLU A 114 1.20 0.27 -14.94
C GLU A 114 0.20 -0.79 -14.49
N ALA A 115 0.58 -2.07 -14.56
CA ALA A 115 -0.26 -3.16 -14.08
C ALA A 115 -0.53 -3.07 -12.57
N PHE A 116 0.44 -2.59 -11.79
CA PHE A 116 0.28 -2.41 -10.35
C PHE A 116 -0.59 -1.18 -10.03
N HIS A 117 -0.35 -0.05 -10.69
CA HIS A 117 -1.14 1.17 -10.59
C HIS A 117 -2.62 0.88 -10.85
N GLY A 118 -2.92 0.16 -11.94
CA GLY A 118 -4.29 -0.23 -12.28
C GLY A 118 -5.00 -0.98 -11.14
N ARG A 119 -4.29 -1.84 -10.40
CA ARG A 119 -4.85 -2.55 -9.22
C ARG A 119 -5.10 -1.61 -8.04
N LEU A 120 -4.29 -0.57 -7.87
CA LEU A 120 -4.45 0.37 -6.76
C LEU A 120 -5.64 1.31 -6.95
N THR A 121 -5.99 1.67 -8.21
CA THR A 121 -7.04 2.65 -8.53
C THR A 121 -8.39 2.39 -7.84
N THR A 122 -8.73 1.12 -7.62
CA THR A 122 -9.96 0.70 -6.93
C THR A 122 -9.71 0.30 -5.49
N LEU A 123 -8.53 -0.26 -5.20
CA LEU A 123 -8.24 -0.79 -3.87
C LEU A 123 -8.15 0.30 -2.81
N TRP A 124 -7.55 1.46 -3.12
CA TRP A 124 -7.47 2.53 -2.13
C TRP A 124 -8.88 2.96 -1.67
N LYS A 125 -9.84 3.03 -2.60
CA LYS A 125 -11.25 3.32 -2.27
C LYS A 125 -11.90 2.20 -1.46
N ALA A 126 -11.57 0.94 -1.77
CA ALA A 126 -12.11 -0.19 -1.02
C ALA A 126 -11.64 -0.16 0.45
N ILE A 127 -10.36 0.11 0.70
CA ILE A 127 -9.82 0.25 2.06
C ILE A 127 -10.41 1.49 2.76
N GLU A 128 -10.55 2.60 2.04
CA GLU A 128 -11.21 3.81 2.55
C GLU A 128 -12.64 3.53 3.01
N ASN A 129 -13.39 2.75 2.22
CA ASN A 129 -14.75 2.34 2.55
C ASN A 129 -14.80 1.39 3.76
N VAL A 130 -13.83 0.47 3.89
CA VAL A 130 -13.72 -0.37 5.10
C VAL A 130 -13.51 0.49 6.33
N ARG A 131 -12.58 1.46 6.25
CA ARG A 131 -12.36 2.46 7.31
C ARG A 131 -13.68 3.17 7.64
N PHE A 132 -14.33 3.81 6.69
CA PHE A 132 -15.58 4.56 6.94
C PHE A 132 -16.67 3.68 7.57
N ASN A 133 -16.89 2.49 7.05
CA ASN A 133 -17.89 1.56 7.56
C ASN A 133 -17.57 1.08 8.98
N PHE A 134 -16.29 0.94 9.31
CA PHE A 134 -15.86 0.55 10.65
C PHE A 134 -16.07 1.71 11.63
N LEU A 135 -15.56 2.91 11.31
CA LEU A 135 -15.67 4.08 12.17
C LEU A 135 -17.12 4.52 12.42
N ASN A 136 -17.98 4.48 11.39
CA ASN A 136 -19.39 4.87 11.53
C ASN A 136 -20.22 3.89 12.36
N LYS A 137 -19.74 2.66 12.58
CA LYS A 137 -20.39 1.68 13.47
C LYS A 137 -19.84 1.71 14.89
N SER A 138 -18.74 2.43 15.11
CA SER A 138 -18.08 2.59 16.41
C SER A 138 -18.48 3.88 17.12
N LEU A 139 -19.32 4.71 16.49
CA LEU A 139 -20.01 5.87 17.07
C LEU A 139 -21.45 5.51 17.41
#